data_AF-A0A290HEK0-F1
#
_entry.id   AF-A0A290HEK0-F1
#
_cell.length_a   1.000
_cell.length_b   1.000
_cell.length_c   1.000
_cell.angle_alpha   90.00
_cell.angle_beta   90.00
_cell.angle_gamma   90.00
#
_symmetry.space_group_name_H-M   'P 1'
#
loop_
_entity.id
_entity.type
_entity.pdbx_description
1 polymer ?
#
loop_
_entity_poly.entity_id
_entity_poly.type
_entity_poly.pdbx_seq_one_letter_code
_entity_poly.pdbx_strand_id
1 'polypeptide(L)'
;MSVSKRIKYFKQLAIVLTIFWTLLTTIFVVYQFYNEEKHVEESSLERIKGVAEESLAFVYWAYEQKAKAMSDEQRRTFQTNFSFKDLLALLAKQSDMAFDITPAAKDMNHTALKPSIKKAFYTVKEEHRDSFALYKEENTKYLFYVKPMIANHVCISCHVHDDVAIGDLLGYTSIQMKVPTFKSANPQSFYFLIVTYVGTWLLGLFAIWWIHSRGRNYLNEKTRMYEESMYALIDMMEKRDSYTAGHSQRVAEYSKMLVLAMGYSSDEVDFIYKAGMLHDIGKIEIPDAILLKPDKLTSMEYSLIQRHSTASYELLSREPFSRLAHVVLHHHERYDGKGYPHGLRADQIPFFSQIITVADAFDAMTTNRAYRKSLSRKEAFAILKAEKTKQFNPLIVDVALDIFAEVKLPENTTQMPKGLLEEMRFSYYFRDQLTSFYNVNYLKFIFAHAGACQLKIRSVDHLNCTNFALYNKKHGWKKGDEFLCLIAQTINFIYPDAIIVRAYSDNFLVLHVNENEPKMDYAKIDLLLSEHELLMIYQHIDLSEDEHLTLEILEDKLLRL
;
A
#
# COMPACT_ATOMS: atom_id res chain seq x y z
N MET A 1 12.08 -1.97 -14.39
CA MET A 1 10.77 -2.67 -14.21
C MET A 1 10.08 -2.07 -12.98
N SER A 2 8.89 -1.49 -13.13
CA SER A 2 8.17 -0.81 -12.03
C SER A 2 7.89 -1.76 -10.86
N VAL A 3 7.77 -1.22 -9.64
CA VAL A 3 7.48 -1.99 -8.41
C VAL A 3 6.21 -2.81 -8.57
N SER A 4 5.17 -2.23 -9.19
CA SER A 4 3.94 -2.92 -9.60
C SER A 4 4.18 -4.17 -10.45
N LYS A 5 5.04 -4.08 -11.48
CA LYS A 5 5.40 -5.25 -12.30
C LYS A 5 6.14 -6.31 -11.47
N ARG A 6 7.08 -5.92 -10.60
CA ARG A 6 7.79 -6.89 -9.73
C ARG A 6 6.84 -7.64 -8.80
N ILE A 7 5.86 -6.94 -8.21
CA ILE A 7 4.83 -7.55 -7.36
C ILE A 7 3.96 -8.53 -8.16
N LYS A 8 3.57 -8.16 -9.39
CA LYS A 8 2.79 -9.03 -10.27
C LYS A 8 3.56 -10.32 -10.62
N TYR A 9 4.84 -10.19 -10.96
CA TYR A 9 5.72 -11.34 -11.21
C TYR A 9 5.89 -12.22 -9.97
N PHE A 10 6.09 -11.63 -8.78
CA PHE A 10 6.18 -12.38 -7.54
C PHE A 10 4.90 -13.15 -7.22
N LYS A 11 3.73 -12.52 -7.43
CA LYS A 11 2.42 -13.20 -7.27
C LYS A 11 2.27 -14.36 -8.25
N GLN A 12 2.61 -14.16 -9.51
CA GLN A 12 2.56 -15.23 -10.53
C GLN A 12 3.52 -16.38 -10.19
N LEU A 13 4.75 -16.06 -9.79
CA LEU A 13 5.74 -17.07 -9.40
C LEU A 13 5.29 -17.86 -8.17
N ALA A 14 4.73 -17.19 -7.16
CA ALA A 14 4.19 -17.85 -5.97
C ALA A 14 3.03 -18.79 -6.32
N ILE A 15 2.11 -18.38 -7.22
CA ILE A 15 1.02 -19.24 -7.70
C ILE A 15 1.58 -20.47 -8.42
N VAL A 16 2.55 -20.28 -9.32
CA VAL A 16 3.17 -21.39 -10.07
C VAL A 16 3.89 -22.37 -9.13
N LEU A 17 4.67 -21.87 -8.18
CA LEU A 17 5.34 -22.70 -7.17
C LEU A 17 4.35 -23.47 -6.31
N THR A 18 3.21 -22.86 -5.97
CA THR A 18 2.14 -23.51 -5.22
C THR A 18 1.52 -24.64 -6.03
N ILE A 19 1.13 -24.38 -7.29
CA ILE A 19 0.58 -25.41 -8.18
C ILE A 19 1.57 -26.57 -8.31
N PHE A 20 2.85 -26.28 -8.53
CA PHE A 20 3.88 -27.30 -8.65
C PHE A 20 4.04 -28.13 -7.37
N TRP A 21 4.11 -27.48 -6.20
CA TRP A 21 4.20 -28.16 -4.90
C TRP A 21 2.99 -29.07 -4.64
N THR A 22 1.78 -28.58 -4.94
CA THR A 22 0.54 -29.34 -4.74
C THR A 22 0.44 -30.55 -5.67
N LEU A 23 0.91 -30.41 -6.91
CA LEU A 23 0.98 -31.53 -7.86
C LEU A 23 1.99 -32.58 -7.38
N LEU A 24 3.21 -32.15 -7.02
CA LEU A 24 4.29 -33.05 -6.59
C LEU A 24 3.91 -33.84 -5.33
N THR A 25 3.35 -33.16 -4.32
CA THR A 25 2.91 -33.79 -3.07
C THR A 25 1.75 -34.76 -3.30
N THR A 26 0.81 -34.42 -4.18
CA THR A 26 -0.31 -35.31 -4.51
C THR A 26 0.16 -36.55 -5.26
N ILE A 27 1.06 -36.40 -6.24
CA ILE A 27 1.67 -37.54 -6.96
C ILE A 27 2.41 -38.45 -5.98
N PHE A 28 3.22 -37.88 -5.08
CA PHE A 28 3.97 -38.64 -4.08
C PHE A 28 3.05 -39.43 -3.14
N VAL A 29 1.96 -38.81 -2.66
CA VAL A 29 0.98 -39.47 -1.78
C VAL A 29 0.24 -40.59 -2.51
N VAL A 30 -0.21 -40.37 -3.74
CA VAL A 30 -0.86 -41.41 -4.56
C VAL A 30 0.10 -42.58 -4.82
N TYR A 31 1.37 -42.28 -5.12
CA TYR A 31 2.41 -43.29 -5.32
C TYR A 31 2.66 -44.11 -4.05
N GLN A 32 2.73 -43.47 -2.88
CA GLN A 32 2.89 -44.16 -1.60
C GLN A 32 1.68 -45.05 -1.28
N PHE A 33 0.46 -44.56 -1.45
CA PHE A 33 -0.74 -45.39 -1.27
C PHE A 33 -0.75 -46.61 -2.18
N TYR A 34 -0.37 -46.45 -3.45
CA TYR A 34 -0.31 -47.54 -4.42
C TYR A 34 0.72 -48.61 -4.02
N ASN A 35 1.91 -48.20 -3.59
CA ASN A 35 2.97 -49.12 -3.18
C ASN A 35 2.61 -49.88 -1.90
N GLU A 36 2.05 -49.20 -0.91
CA GLU A 36 1.58 -49.83 0.33
C GLU A 36 0.43 -50.82 0.08
N GLU A 37 -0.50 -50.47 -0.82
CA GLU A 37 -1.59 -51.38 -1.20
C GLU A 37 -1.06 -52.64 -1.89
N LYS A 38 -0.05 -52.49 -2.77
CA LYS A 38 0.64 -53.62 -3.41
C LYS A 38 1.39 -54.51 -2.40
N HIS A 39 2.06 -53.92 -1.41
CA HIS A 39 2.72 -54.69 -0.35
C HIS A 39 1.72 -55.49 0.50
N VAL A 40 0.53 -54.96 0.76
CA VAL A 40 -0.55 -55.71 1.44
C VAL A 40 -1.04 -56.89 0.59
N GLU A 41 -1.15 -56.71 -0.74
CA GLU A 41 -1.48 -57.80 -1.67
C GLU A 41 -0.40 -58.90 -1.67
N GLU A 42 0.89 -58.53 -1.78
CA GLU A 42 2.02 -59.46 -1.74
C GLU A 42 2.13 -60.20 -0.40
N SER A 43 1.98 -59.50 0.72
CA SER A 43 1.97 -60.11 2.07
C SER A 43 0.80 -61.08 2.25
N SER A 44 -0.37 -60.77 1.67
CA SER A 44 -1.53 -61.66 1.71
C SER A 44 -1.31 -62.92 0.85
N LEU A 45 -0.57 -62.79 -0.25
CA LEU A 45 -0.15 -63.93 -1.07
C LEU A 45 0.82 -64.85 -0.33
N GLU A 46 1.80 -64.31 0.40
CA GLU A 46 2.71 -65.14 1.19
C GLU A 46 1.97 -65.84 2.34
N ARG A 47 1.02 -65.17 3.00
CA ARG A 47 0.16 -65.79 4.01
C ARG A 47 -0.69 -66.93 3.44
N ILE A 48 -1.36 -66.74 2.29
CA ILE A 48 -2.20 -67.80 1.71
C ILE A 48 -1.37 -69.00 1.26
N LYS A 49 -0.15 -68.78 0.74
CA LYS A 49 0.80 -69.85 0.41
C LYS A 49 1.18 -70.65 1.64
N GLY A 50 1.58 -69.98 2.72
CA GLY A 50 1.93 -70.64 3.99
C GLY A 50 0.78 -71.49 4.54
N VAL A 51 -0.44 -70.93 4.58
CA VAL A 51 -1.63 -71.70 4.98
C VAL A 51 -1.88 -72.89 4.05
N ALA A 52 -1.73 -72.70 2.73
CA ALA A 52 -1.92 -73.77 1.76
C ALA A 52 -0.96 -74.94 2.02
N GLU A 53 0.32 -74.62 2.24
CA GLU A 53 1.38 -75.59 2.52
C GLU A 53 1.14 -76.35 3.83
N GLU A 54 0.82 -75.64 4.91
CA GLU A 54 0.50 -76.25 6.20
C GLU A 54 -0.76 -77.12 6.12
N SER A 55 -1.80 -76.65 5.43
CA SER A 55 -3.04 -77.40 5.24
C SER A 55 -2.80 -78.67 4.43
N LEU A 56 -2.06 -78.59 3.33
CA LEU A 56 -1.65 -79.76 2.53
C LEU A 56 -0.82 -80.74 3.36
N ALA A 57 0.18 -80.25 4.10
CA ALA A 57 1.03 -81.10 4.94
C ALA A 57 0.24 -81.83 6.03
N PHE A 58 -0.68 -81.12 6.72
CA PHE A 58 -1.57 -81.71 7.72
C PHE A 58 -2.46 -82.79 7.11
N VAL A 59 -3.02 -82.52 5.92
CA VAL A 59 -3.87 -83.46 5.20
C VAL A 59 -3.10 -84.72 4.79
N TYR A 60 -1.88 -84.58 4.25
CA TYR A 60 -1.01 -85.71 3.92
C TYR A 60 -0.68 -86.54 5.18
N TRP A 61 -0.33 -85.87 6.28
CA TRP A 61 -0.05 -86.53 7.55
C TRP A 61 -1.28 -87.29 8.09
N ALA A 62 -2.46 -86.66 8.10
CA ALA A 62 -3.70 -87.28 8.59
C ALA A 62 -4.09 -88.50 7.74
N TYR A 63 -3.92 -88.40 6.42
CA TYR A 63 -4.11 -89.51 5.50
C TYR A 63 -3.14 -90.65 5.80
N GLU A 64 -1.84 -90.34 5.98
CA GLU A 64 -0.80 -91.33 6.26
C GLU A 64 -1.01 -92.06 7.59
N GLN A 65 -1.36 -91.35 8.67
CA GLN A 65 -1.63 -91.94 9.98
C GLN A 65 -2.85 -92.88 9.94
N LYS A 66 -3.92 -92.45 9.25
CA LYS A 66 -5.15 -93.25 9.14
C LYS A 66 -4.97 -94.45 8.22
N ALA A 67 -4.19 -94.30 7.14
CA ALA A 67 -3.81 -95.41 6.26
C ALA A 67 -2.94 -96.45 6.99
N LYS A 68 -2.05 -96.03 7.90
CA LYS A 68 -1.24 -96.95 8.73
C LYS A 68 -2.08 -97.76 9.73
N ALA A 69 -3.23 -97.26 10.14
CA ALA A 69 -4.11 -97.88 11.14
C ALA A 69 -5.17 -98.86 10.57
N MET A 70 -5.21 -99.07 9.25
CA MET A 70 -6.25 -99.87 8.57
C MET A 70 -5.71 -101.19 8.00
N SER A 71 -6.53 -102.24 8.06
CA SER A 71 -6.26 -103.51 7.34
C SER A 71 -6.40 -103.35 5.82
N ASP A 72 -5.82 -104.25 5.03
CA ASP A 72 -5.79 -104.12 3.56
C ASP A 72 -7.17 -104.11 2.88
N GLU A 73 -8.17 -104.75 3.49
CA GLU A 73 -9.56 -104.72 3.03
C GLU A 73 -10.26 -103.39 3.40
N GLN A 74 -10.02 -102.88 4.61
CA GLN A 74 -10.50 -101.56 5.05
C GLN A 74 -9.87 -100.41 4.26
N ARG A 75 -8.61 -100.54 3.83
CA ARG A 75 -7.96 -99.56 2.94
C ARG A 75 -8.70 -99.41 1.61
N ARG A 76 -9.13 -100.51 0.99
CA ARG A 76 -9.87 -100.48 -0.29
C ARG A 76 -11.25 -99.83 -0.16
N THR A 77 -11.96 -100.08 0.95
CA THR A 77 -13.28 -99.47 1.22
C THR A 77 -13.18 -98.03 1.72
N PHE A 78 -12.07 -97.67 2.37
CA PHE A 78 -11.81 -96.30 2.83
C PHE A 78 -11.45 -95.36 1.67
N GLN A 79 -10.66 -95.85 0.70
CA GLN A 79 -10.35 -95.15 -0.55
C GLN A 79 -11.60 -94.74 -1.34
N THR A 80 -12.73 -95.42 -1.14
CA THR A 80 -13.99 -95.18 -1.86
C THR A 80 -15.00 -94.30 -1.11
N ASN A 81 -14.90 -94.15 0.22
CA ASN A 81 -15.97 -93.54 1.04
C ASN A 81 -15.59 -92.34 1.93
N PHE A 82 -14.31 -92.05 2.17
CA PHE A 82 -13.94 -90.85 2.93
C PHE A 82 -13.59 -89.72 1.97
N SER A 83 -14.53 -88.79 1.75
CA SER A 83 -14.29 -87.74 0.77
C SER A 83 -13.32 -86.70 1.35
N PHE A 84 -12.30 -86.37 0.57
CA PHE A 84 -11.35 -85.29 0.84
C PHE A 84 -12.03 -83.94 1.14
N LYS A 85 -13.26 -83.77 0.62
CA LYS A 85 -14.15 -82.63 0.79
C LYS A 85 -14.60 -82.43 2.25
N ASP A 86 -14.81 -83.51 3.01
CA ASP A 86 -15.29 -83.44 4.40
C ASP A 86 -14.21 -82.93 5.37
N LEU A 87 -12.93 -83.20 5.08
CA LEU A 87 -11.79 -82.75 5.88
C LEU A 87 -11.49 -81.26 5.65
N LEU A 88 -11.61 -80.79 4.40
CA LEU A 88 -11.47 -79.37 4.07
C LEU A 88 -12.59 -78.51 4.65
N ALA A 89 -13.83 -79.01 4.67
CA ALA A 89 -14.95 -78.31 5.29
C ALA A 89 -14.70 -78.03 6.79
N LEU A 90 -13.90 -78.87 7.45
CA LEU A 90 -13.50 -78.70 8.85
C LEU A 90 -12.42 -77.61 9.02
N LEU A 91 -11.44 -77.52 8.11
CA LEU A 91 -10.40 -76.49 8.09
C LEU A 91 -10.96 -75.10 7.70
N ALA A 92 -11.92 -75.07 6.75
CA ALA A 92 -12.68 -73.89 6.38
C ALA A 92 -13.51 -73.31 7.54
N LYS A 93 -13.88 -74.15 8.51
CA LYS A 93 -14.69 -73.73 9.68
C LYS A 93 -13.84 -73.14 10.82
N GLN A 94 -12.53 -73.39 10.81
CA GLN A 94 -11.59 -72.89 11.83
C GLN A 94 -10.78 -71.67 11.36
N SER A 95 -10.95 -71.25 10.11
CA SER A 95 -10.25 -70.10 9.52
C SER A 95 -11.23 -69.25 8.70
N ASP A 96 -11.00 -67.94 8.56
CA ASP A 96 -11.81 -67.06 7.70
C ASP A 96 -11.57 -67.30 6.19
N MET A 97 -11.35 -68.56 5.78
CA MET A 97 -10.95 -68.97 4.45
C MET A 97 -11.95 -69.95 3.85
N ALA A 98 -12.28 -69.76 2.57
CA ALA A 98 -13.10 -70.69 1.81
C ALA A 98 -12.17 -71.64 1.05
N PHE A 99 -12.31 -72.93 1.33
CA PHE A 99 -11.57 -74.01 0.65
C PHE A 99 -12.52 -74.71 -0.31
N ASP A 100 -12.09 -74.86 -1.57
CA ASP A 100 -12.82 -75.65 -2.56
C ASP A 100 -11.85 -76.56 -3.31
N ILE A 101 -12.28 -77.81 -3.49
CA ILE A 101 -11.59 -78.81 -4.29
C ILE A 101 -12.55 -79.27 -5.36
N THR A 102 -12.22 -78.85 -6.57
CA THR A 102 -12.84 -79.34 -7.77
C THR A 102 -11.94 -80.43 -8.35
N PRO A 103 -12.47 -81.64 -8.62
CA PRO A 103 -11.78 -82.59 -9.48
C PRO A 103 -11.45 -81.91 -10.82
N ALA A 104 -10.38 -82.35 -11.49
CA ALA A 104 -9.99 -81.83 -12.81
C ALA A 104 -11.16 -81.96 -13.80
N ALA A 105 -12.02 -80.95 -13.86
CA ALA A 105 -13.21 -80.99 -14.67
C ALA A 105 -12.75 -80.85 -16.13
N LYS A 106 -13.15 -81.83 -16.95
CA LYS A 106 -12.92 -81.82 -18.40
C LYS A 106 -13.47 -80.58 -19.11
N ASP A 107 -14.33 -79.80 -18.47
CA ASP A 107 -14.82 -78.52 -19.01
C ASP A 107 -14.93 -77.39 -17.95
N MET A 108 -13.85 -76.62 -17.84
CA MET A 108 -13.87 -75.29 -17.20
C MET A 108 -14.66 -74.23 -18.00
N ASN A 109 -15.17 -74.59 -19.18
CA ASN A 109 -15.92 -73.71 -20.06
C ASN A 109 -17.36 -73.45 -19.59
N HIS A 110 -17.93 -74.31 -18.74
CA HIS A 110 -19.32 -74.24 -18.30
C HIS A 110 -19.57 -73.55 -16.95
N THR A 111 -18.53 -73.14 -16.22
CA THR A 111 -18.66 -72.41 -14.96
C THR A 111 -18.55 -70.89 -15.17
N ALA A 112 -19.45 -70.13 -14.52
CA ALA A 112 -19.49 -68.67 -14.51
C ALA A 112 -18.34 -68.06 -13.66
N LEU A 113 -17.11 -68.51 -13.90
CA LEU A 113 -15.91 -68.02 -13.22
C LEU A 113 -15.41 -66.71 -13.85
N LYS A 114 -14.90 -65.80 -13.01
CA LYS A 114 -14.33 -64.53 -13.46
C LYS A 114 -13.09 -64.76 -14.35
N PRO A 115 -12.80 -63.89 -15.34
CA PRO A 115 -11.69 -64.11 -16.29
C PRO A 115 -10.31 -64.28 -15.65
N SER A 116 -10.01 -63.53 -14.58
CA SER A 116 -8.73 -63.65 -13.86
C SER A 116 -8.58 -65.00 -13.17
N ILE A 117 -9.66 -65.52 -12.58
CA ILE A 117 -9.71 -66.85 -11.98
C ILE A 117 -9.51 -67.94 -13.05
N LYS A 118 -10.19 -67.82 -14.20
CA LYS A 118 -10.02 -68.74 -15.33
C LYS A 118 -8.56 -68.79 -15.77
N LYS A 119 -7.90 -67.64 -15.92
CA LYS A 119 -6.48 -67.56 -16.29
C LYS A 119 -5.58 -68.28 -15.29
N ALA A 120 -5.78 -68.08 -13.99
CA ALA A 120 -4.97 -68.76 -12.97
C ALA A 120 -5.09 -70.29 -13.05
N PHE A 121 -6.30 -70.80 -13.27
CA PHE A 121 -6.51 -72.23 -13.49
C PHE A 121 -5.88 -72.75 -14.79
N TYR A 122 -5.96 -72.01 -15.91
CA TYR A 122 -5.28 -72.39 -17.14
C TYR A 122 -3.77 -72.49 -16.95
N THR A 123 -3.14 -71.53 -16.25
CA THR A 123 -1.71 -71.58 -15.91
C THR A 123 -1.35 -72.83 -15.11
N VAL A 124 -2.15 -73.20 -14.11
CA VAL A 124 -1.90 -74.43 -13.32
C VAL A 124 -2.06 -75.68 -14.18
N LYS A 125 -3.06 -75.70 -15.07
CA LYS A 125 -3.35 -76.82 -15.97
C LYS A 125 -2.27 -77.04 -17.02
N GLU A 126 -1.78 -75.98 -17.66
CA GLU A 126 -0.83 -76.04 -18.78
C GLU A 126 0.63 -76.01 -18.33
N GLU A 127 0.96 -75.24 -17.28
CA GLU A 127 2.35 -75.01 -16.86
C GLU A 127 2.75 -75.79 -15.59
N HIS A 128 1.79 -76.43 -14.91
CA HIS A 128 1.99 -77.18 -13.66
C HIS A 128 2.69 -76.38 -12.56
N ARG A 129 2.37 -75.09 -12.47
CA ARG A 129 2.90 -74.17 -11.44
C ARG A 129 1.77 -73.56 -10.63
N ASP A 130 2.07 -73.25 -9.38
CA ASP A 130 1.20 -72.45 -8.53
C ASP A 130 0.82 -71.15 -9.24
N SER A 131 -0.45 -70.76 -9.15
CA SER A 131 -0.93 -69.52 -9.74
C SER A 131 -1.90 -68.82 -8.81
N PHE A 132 -1.99 -67.50 -8.93
CA PHE A 132 -2.93 -66.70 -8.17
C PHE A 132 -3.66 -65.71 -9.07
N ALA A 133 -4.88 -65.37 -8.68
CA ALA A 133 -5.71 -64.36 -9.31
C ALA A 133 -6.24 -63.40 -8.25
N LEU A 134 -6.13 -62.11 -8.53
CA LEU A 134 -6.87 -61.08 -7.80
C LEU A 134 -8.17 -60.79 -8.54
N TYR A 135 -9.24 -60.61 -7.79
CA TYR A 135 -10.51 -60.14 -8.34
C TYR A 135 -11.28 -59.30 -7.32
N LYS A 136 -12.23 -58.50 -7.81
CA LYS A 136 -13.06 -57.61 -6.99
C LYS A 136 -14.52 -58.05 -7.02
N GLU A 137 -15.19 -57.93 -5.88
CA GLU A 137 -16.61 -58.22 -5.72
C GLU A 137 -17.19 -57.28 -4.67
N GLU A 138 -18.27 -56.57 -5.01
CA GLU A 138 -18.99 -55.65 -4.10
C GLU A 138 -18.06 -54.78 -3.23
N ASN A 139 -17.04 -54.22 -3.87
CA ASN A 139 -16.01 -53.36 -3.29
C ASN A 139 -14.93 -54.03 -2.41
N THR A 140 -14.93 -55.35 -2.31
CA THR A 140 -13.91 -56.15 -1.61
C THR A 140 -12.98 -56.82 -2.63
N LYS A 141 -11.66 -56.76 -2.36
CA LYS A 141 -10.65 -57.51 -3.12
C LYS A 141 -10.51 -58.92 -2.53
N TYR A 142 -10.49 -59.91 -3.40
CA TYR A 142 -10.28 -61.30 -3.04
C TYR A 142 -9.03 -61.80 -3.75
N LEU A 143 -8.23 -62.58 -3.01
CA LEU A 143 -7.10 -63.30 -3.53
C LEU A 143 -7.50 -64.76 -3.65
N PHE A 144 -7.36 -65.27 -4.86
CA PHE A 144 -7.59 -66.64 -5.22
C PHE A 144 -6.25 -67.29 -5.52
N TYR A 145 -5.89 -68.33 -4.79
CA TYR A 145 -4.65 -69.06 -4.98
C TYR A 145 -4.97 -70.50 -5.35
N VAL A 146 -4.28 -71.02 -6.37
CA VAL A 146 -4.46 -72.37 -6.89
C VAL A 146 -3.11 -73.07 -6.92
N LYS A 147 -3.04 -74.26 -6.33
CA LYS A 147 -1.85 -75.11 -6.29
C LYS A 147 -2.15 -76.45 -6.98
N PRO A 148 -1.31 -76.91 -7.92
CA PRO A 148 -1.47 -78.24 -8.50
C PRO A 148 -1.29 -79.31 -7.41
N MET A 149 -2.16 -80.32 -7.38
CA MET A 149 -1.93 -81.54 -6.62
C MET A 149 -1.17 -82.53 -7.48
N ILE A 150 0.04 -82.87 -7.05
CA ILE A 150 0.85 -83.90 -7.71
C ILE A 150 0.49 -85.23 -7.07
N ALA A 151 -0.14 -86.13 -7.84
CA ALA A 151 -0.40 -87.49 -7.40
C ALA A 151 0.93 -88.24 -7.17
N ASN A 152 1.11 -88.87 -6.01
CA ASN A 152 2.23 -89.78 -5.75
C ASN A 152 2.13 -91.00 -6.70
N HIS A 153 3.28 -91.54 -7.13
CA HIS A 153 3.42 -92.80 -7.86
C HIS A 153 2.53 -93.96 -7.35
N VAL A 154 2.23 -93.99 -6.04
CA VAL A 154 1.35 -95.00 -5.41
C VAL A 154 -0.16 -94.75 -5.69
N CYS A 155 -0.58 -93.50 -5.89
CA CYS A 155 -1.96 -93.18 -6.28
C CYS A 155 -2.21 -93.46 -7.76
N ILE A 156 -1.20 -93.22 -8.61
CA ILE A 156 -1.27 -93.48 -10.05
C ILE A 156 -1.50 -94.98 -10.31
N SER A 157 -0.86 -95.88 -9.54
CA SER A 157 -1.04 -97.33 -9.72
C SER A 157 -2.41 -97.88 -9.28
N CYS A 158 -3.16 -97.18 -8.42
CA CYS A 158 -4.50 -97.62 -7.99
C CYS A 158 -5.65 -97.12 -8.89
N HIS A 159 -5.47 -96.02 -9.62
CA HIS A 159 -6.52 -95.41 -10.45
C HIS A 159 -6.38 -95.70 -11.96
N VAL A 160 -5.31 -96.35 -12.40
CA VAL A 160 -5.07 -96.75 -13.81
C VAL A 160 -5.73 -98.10 -14.13
N HIS A 161 -7.03 -98.22 -13.82
CA HIS A 161 -7.82 -99.41 -14.21
C HIS A 161 -8.99 -99.11 -15.15
N ASP A 162 -9.26 -97.85 -15.48
CA ASP A 162 -10.19 -97.45 -16.54
C ASP A 162 -9.51 -96.39 -17.43
N ASP A 163 -9.80 -96.39 -18.74
CA ASP A 163 -9.18 -95.62 -19.85
C ASP A 163 -9.09 -94.09 -19.63
N VAL A 164 -8.30 -93.64 -18.66
CA VAL A 164 -8.06 -92.24 -18.33
C VAL A 164 -6.57 -91.95 -18.48
N ALA A 165 -6.22 -91.04 -19.39
CA ALA A 165 -4.83 -90.69 -19.68
C ALA A 165 -4.12 -90.16 -18.43
N ILE A 166 -2.83 -90.47 -18.26
CA ILE A 166 -2.00 -90.05 -17.10
C ILE A 166 -1.99 -88.52 -16.90
N GLY A 167 -2.34 -87.74 -17.93
CA GLY A 167 -2.52 -86.28 -17.85
C GLY A 167 -3.85 -85.80 -17.21
N ASP A 168 -4.84 -86.67 -17.01
CA ASP A 168 -6.16 -86.33 -16.44
C ASP A 168 -6.20 -86.44 -14.89
N LEU A 169 -5.15 -86.97 -14.26
CA LEU A 169 -5.06 -87.23 -12.80
C LEU A 169 -4.33 -86.14 -12.00
N LEU A 170 -4.35 -84.90 -12.50
CA LEU A 170 -3.80 -83.72 -11.82
C LEU A 170 -4.97 -82.89 -11.24
N GLY A 171 -5.34 -83.18 -9.99
CA GLY A 171 -6.24 -82.30 -9.24
C GLY A 171 -5.56 -80.96 -8.91
N TYR A 172 -6.32 -79.98 -8.45
CA TYR A 172 -5.77 -78.75 -7.91
C TYR A 172 -6.50 -78.38 -6.62
N THR A 173 -5.80 -77.76 -5.68
CA THR A 173 -6.43 -77.14 -4.52
C THR A 173 -6.56 -75.65 -4.76
N SER A 174 -7.72 -75.09 -4.42
CA SER A 174 -7.93 -73.66 -4.47
C SER A 174 -8.29 -73.11 -3.10
N ILE A 175 -7.70 -71.97 -2.76
CA ILE A 175 -7.96 -71.24 -1.53
C ILE A 175 -8.34 -69.83 -1.91
N GLN A 176 -9.45 -69.36 -1.33
CA GLN A 176 -9.87 -67.99 -1.46
C GLN A 176 -9.77 -67.29 -0.11
N MET A 177 -9.16 -66.11 -0.10
CA MET A 177 -9.17 -65.21 1.05
C MET A 177 -9.55 -63.79 0.67
N LYS A 178 -10.13 -63.08 1.63
CA LYS A 178 -10.37 -61.64 1.53
C LYS A 178 -9.05 -60.89 1.75
N VAL A 179 -8.69 -60.01 0.81
CA VAL A 179 -7.51 -59.15 0.96
C VAL A 179 -7.92 -57.93 1.79
N PRO A 180 -7.29 -57.69 2.96
CA PRO A 180 -7.56 -56.50 3.74
C PRO A 180 -7.10 -55.26 2.97
N THR A 181 -7.86 -54.17 3.08
CA THR A 181 -7.41 -52.85 2.57
C THR A 181 -6.21 -52.35 3.37
N PHE A 182 -5.38 -51.48 2.79
CA PHE A 182 -4.27 -50.83 3.51
C PHE A 182 -4.74 -50.18 4.83
N LYS A 183 -5.88 -49.48 4.80
CA LYS A 183 -6.50 -48.87 6.00
C LYS A 183 -6.80 -49.90 7.11
N SER A 184 -7.32 -51.08 6.75
CA SER A 184 -7.64 -52.13 7.72
C SER A 184 -6.41 -52.91 8.17
N ALA A 185 -5.42 -53.10 7.30
CA ALA A 185 -4.20 -53.84 7.60
C ALA A 185 -3.22 -53.03 8.45
N ASN A 186 -3.09 -51.73 8.20
CA ASN A 186 -2.22 -50.82 8.92
C ASN A 186 -2.86 -49.43 9.14
N PRO A 187 -3.80 -49.32 10.10
CA PRO A 187 -4.53 -48.08 10.35
C PRO A 187 -3.62 -46.94 10.82
N GLN A 188 -2.55 -47.23 11.56
CA GLN A 188 -1.62 -46.21 12.07
C GLN A 188 -0.89 -45.52 10.91
N SER A 189 -0.28 -46.28 9.99
CA SER A 189 0.40 -45.72 8.81
C SER A 189 -0.57 -44.95 7.91
N PHE A 190 -1.81 -45.43 7.74
CA PHE A 190 -2.83 -44.74 6.96
C PHE A 190 -3.14 -43.34 7.50
N TYR A 191 -3.43 -43.21 8.80
CA TYR A 191 -3.70 -41.90 9.41
C TYR A 191 -2.47 -41.01 9.46
N PHE A 192 -1.27 -41.58 9.68
CA PHE A 192 -0.01 -40.83 9.64
C PHE A 192 0.21 -40.17 8.27
N LEU A 193 -0.06 -40.89 7.17
CA LEU A 193 0.08 -40.35 5.82
C LEU A 193 -0.90 -39.19 5.55
N ILE A 194 -2.15 -39.31 6.02
CA ILE A 194 -3.16 -38.25 5.92
C ILE A 194 -2.74 -37.03 6.73
N VAL A 195 -2.33 -37.20 7.98
CA VAL A 195 -1.91 -36.09 8.85
C VAL A 195 -0.70 -35.38 8.28
N THR A 196 0.28 -36.13 7.76
CA THR A 196 1.47 -35.55 7.12
C THR A 196 1.08 -34.76 5.87
N TYR A 197 0.19 -35.29 5.03
CA TYR A 197 -0.30 -34.58 3.84
C TYR A 197 -1.03 -33.28 4.22
N VAL A 198 -2.00 -33.33 5.14
CA VAL A 198 -2.73 -32.15 5.60
C VAL A 198 -1.77 -31.13 6.24
N GLY A 199 -0.82 -31.59 7.06
CA GLY A 199 0.17 -30.74 7.70
C GLY A 199 1.06 -30.01 6.70
N THR A 200 1.56 -30.68 5.66
CA THR A 200 2.37 -30.04 4.61
C THR A 200 1.58 -29.00 3.81
N TRP A 201 0.28 -29.24 3.57
CA TRP A 201 -0.61 -28.26 2.94
C TRP A 201 -0.85 -27.03 3.80
N LEU A 202 -1.13 -27.22 5.09
CA LEU A 202 -1.32 -26.12 6.04
C LEU A 202 -0.07 -25.26 6.17
N LEU A 203 1.12 -25.88 6.22
CA LEU A 203 2.40 -25.15 6.23
C LEU A 203 2.60 -24.34 4.94
N GLY A 204 2.25 -24.89 3.78
CA GLY A 204 2.30 -24.19 2.50
C GLY A 204 1.38 -22.96 2.46
N LEU A 205 0.12 -23.11 2.87
CA LEU A 205 -0.84 -22.00 2.95
C LEU A 205 -0.39 -20.93 3.95
N PHE A 206 0.13 -21.34 5.10
CA PHE A 206 0.69 -20.42 6.10
C PHE A 206 1.88 -19.64 5.54
N ALA A 207 2.81 -20.29 4.82
CA ALA A 207 3.95 -19.62 4.20
C ALA A 207 3.51 -18.57 3.16
N ILE A 208 2.49 -18.88 2.33
CA ILE A 208 1.93 -17.94 1.36
C ILE A 208 1.30 -16.73 2.06
N TRP A 209 0.46 -16.99 3.06
CA TRP A 209 -0.17 -15.94 3.85
C TRP A 209 0.88 -15.07 4.54
N TRP A 210 1.92 -15.68 5.13
CA TRP A 210 3.02 -14.98 5.80
C TRP A 210 3.79 -14.07 4.84
N ILE A 211 4.19 -14.58 3.66
CA ILE A 211 4.89 -13.80 2.64
C ILE A 211 4.01 -12.65 2.14
N HIS A 212 2.73 -12.89 1.87
CA HIS A 212 1.80 -11.85 1.43
C HIS A 212 1.61 -10.78 2.52
N SER A 213 1.38 -11.20 3.77
CA SER A 213 1.19 -10.32 4.92
C SER A 213 2.43 -9.44 5.16
N ARG A 214 3.62 -10.05 5.23
CA ARG A 214 4.91 -9.34 5.32
C ARG A 214 5.13 -8.39 4.15
N GLY A 215 4.84 -8.83 2.93
CA GLY A 215 4.99 -8.00 1.73
C GLY A 215 4.10 -6.75 1.74
N ARG A 216 2.84 -6.88 2.17
CA ARG A 216 1.94 -5.73 2.33
C ARG A 216 2.40 -4.78 3.41
N ASN A 217 2.77 -5.30 4.58
CA ASN A 217 3.23 -4.46 5.69
C ASN A 217 4.49 -3.66 5.31
N TYR A 218 5.45 -4.31 4.63
CA TYR A 218 6.66 -3.65 4.14
C TYR A 218 6.37 -2.53 3.13
N LEU A 219 5.43 -2.76 2.20
CA LEU A 219 5.03 -1.74 1.22
C LEU A 219 4.31 -0.57 1.88
N ASN A 220 3.44 -0.84 2.85
CA ASN A 220 2.72 0.20 3.59
C ASN A 220 3.68 1.02 4.45
N GLU A 221 4.63 0.39 5.13
CA GLU A 221 5.68 1.07 5.91
C GLU A 221 6.54 1.95 5.02
N LYS A 222 7.01 1.43 3.87
CA LYS A 222 7.72 2.21 2.85
C LYS A 222 6.92 3.43 2.38
N THR A 223 5.65 3.23 2.05
CA THR A 223 4.77 4.30 1.57
C THR A 223 4.59 5.38 2.63
N ARG A 224 4.36 4.97 3.89
CA ARG A 224 4.26 5.88 5.02
C ARG A 224 5.56 6.66 5.26
N MET A 225 6.73 6.03 5.17
CA MET A 225 8.01 6.72 5.29
C MET A 225 8.20 7.77 4.18
N TYR A 226 7.79 7.47 2.94
CA TYR A 226 7.82 8.45 1.85
C TYR A 226 6.85 9.61 2.10
N GLU A 227 5.64 9.32 2.58
CA GLU A 227 4.64 10.34 2.95
C GLU A 227 5.15 11.25 4.07
N GLU A 228 5.67 10.68 5.17
CA GLU A 228 6.25 11.44 6.29
C GLU A 228 7.43 12.32 5.83
N SER A 229 8.27 11.82 4.92
CA SER A 229 9.36 12.60 4.33
C SER A 229 8.85 13.76 3.48
N MET A 230 7.78 13.55 2.68
CA MET A 230 7.17 14.61 1.89
C MET A 230 6.49 15.66 2.78
N TYR A 231 5.80 15.26 3.83
CA TYR A 231 5.21 16.19 4.79
C TYR A 231 6.27 17.00 5.54
N ALA A 232 7.42 16.41 5.87
CA ALA A 232 8.55 17.16 6.42
C ALA A 232 9.10 18.19 5.42
N LEU A 233 9.17 17.86 4.12
CA LEU A 233 9.57 18.83 3.09
C LEU A 233 8.54 19.95 2.92
N ILE A 234 7.23 19.65 3.01
CA ILE A 234 6.17 20.66 3.01
C ILE A 234 6.33 21.58 4.21
N ASP A 235 6.51 21.04 5.42
CA ASP A 235 6.72 21.85 6.63
C ASP A 235 7.98 22.73 6.50
N MET A 236 9.07 22.21 5.94
CA MET A 236 10.27 23.01 5.63
C MET A 236 10.01 24.10 4.59
N MET A 237 9.23 23.82 3.55
CA MET A 237 8.86 24.77 2.52
C MET A 237 7.92 25.85 3.05
N GLU A 238 6.93 25.50 3.88
CA GLU A 238 6.06 26.46 4.55
C GLU A 238 6.80 27.30 5.60
N LYS A 239 7.88 26.77 6.22
CA LYS A 239 8.81 27.60 7.02
C LYS A 239 9.64 28.55 6.15
N ARG A 240 9.95 28.15 4.91
CA ARG A 240 10.60 29.03 3.93
C ARG A 240 9.65 30.15 3.49
N ASP A 241 8.39 29.85 3.23
CA ASP A 241 7.32 30.81 2.97
C ASP A 241 6.48 31.01 4.23
N SER A 242 7.00 31.81 5.18
CA SER A 242 6.46 32.01 6.54
C SER A 242 4.97 32.39 6.57
N TYR A 243 4.41 32.80 5.44
CA TYR A 243 3.01 33.13 5.26
C TYR A 243 2.10 31.89 5.13
N THR A 244 2.64 30.75 4.72
CA THR A 244 1.87 29.53 4.43
C THR A 244 1.87 28.51 5.56
N ALA A 245 2.36 28.82 6.76
CA ALA A 245 2.41 27.86 7.87
C ALA A 245 1.04 27.21 8.16
N GLY A 246 0.98 25.88 8.01
CA GLY A 246 -0.22 25.07 8.19
C GLY A 246 -1.28 25.24 7.10
N HIS A 247 -0.99 25.97 6.03
CA HIS A 247 -1.90 26.21 4.91
C HIS A 247 -2.25 24.90 4.21
N SER A 248 -1.24 24.11 3.84
CA SER A 248 -1.46 22.84 3.13
C SER A 248 -2.32 21.89 3.95
N GLN A 249 -2.13 21.89 5.28
CA GLN A 249 -2.95 21.09 6.20
C GLN A 249 -4.41 21.57 6.25
N ARG A 250 -4.66 22.87 6.34
CA ARG A 250 -6.03 23.41 6.34
C ARG A 250 -6.73 23.14 5.01
N VAL A 251 -6.05 23.36 3.88
CA VAL A 251 -6.58 23.03 2.54
C VAL A 251 -6.89 21.54 2.40
N ALA A 252 -6.02 20.66 2.90
CA ALA A 252 -6.24 19.23 2.91
C ALA A 252 -7.48 18.83 3.74
N GLU A 253 -7.63 19.38 4.95
CA GLU A 253 -8.78 19.13 5.81
C GLU A 253 -10.08 19.68 5.20
N TYR A 254 -10.08 20.90 4.67
CA TYR A 254 -11.23 21.47 3.97
C TYR A 254 -11.63 20.60 2.78
N SER A 255 -10.68 20.17 1.96
CA SER A 255 -10.95 19.31 0.81
C SER A 255 -11.53 17.96 1.22
N LYS A 256 -11.01 17.37 2.29
CA LYS A 256 -11.52 16.13 2.90
C LYS A 256 -12.96 16.30 3.41
N MET A 257 -13.28 17.41 4.09
CA MET A 257 -14.63 17.68 4.56
C MET A 257 -15.63 17.79 3.40
N LEU A 258 -15.24 18.45 2.29
CA LEU A 258 -16.08 18.57 1.09
C LEU A 258 -16.34 17.20 0.45
N VAL A 259 -15.31 16.38 0.26
CA VAL A 259 -15.42 15.05 -0.35
C VAL A 259 -16.24 14.10 0.53
N LEU A 260 -16.09 14.16 1.85
CA LEU A 260 -16.93 13.41 2.79
C LEU A 260 -18.40 13.81 2.68
N ALA A 261 -18.70 15.10 2.64
CA ALA A 261 -20.07 15.62 2.51
C ALA A 261 -20.74 15.21 1.19
N MET A 262 -19.94 15.05 0.13
CA MET A 262 -20.40 14.59 -1.18
C MET A 262 -20.57 13.07 -1.30
N GLY A 263 -20.27 12.30 -0.25
CA GLY A 263 -20.52 10.85 -0.20
C GLY A 263 -19.47 9.96 -0.88
N TYR A 264 -18.26 10.46 -1.08
CA TYR A 264 -17.15 9.68 -1.65
C TYR A 264 -16.57 8.65 -0.68
N SER A 265 -15.83 7.67 -1.22
CA SER A 265 -15.25 6.57 -0.45
C SER A 265 -14.07 7.00 0.44
N SER A 266 -13.72 6.19 1.45
CA SER A 266 -12.56 6.45 2.31
C SER A 266 -11.25 6.58 1.53
N ASP A 267 -11.09 5.82 0.45
CA ASP A 267 -9.89 5.85 -0.39
C ASP A 267 -9.79 7.17 -1.18
N GLU A 268 -10.92 7.72 -1.62
CA GLU A 268 -10.99 9.03 -2.29
C GLU A 268 -10.79 10.18 -1.31
N VAL A 269 -11.25 10.02 -0.07
CA VAL A 269 -11.02 10.98 1.02
C VAL A 269 -9.53 11.04 1.40
N ASP A 270 -8.85 9.90 1.53
CA ASP A 270 -7.39 9.87 1.75
C ASP A 270 -6.64 10.46 0.56
N PHE A 271 -7.09 10.16 -0.66
CA PHE A 271 -6.52 10.68 -1.89
C PHE A 271 -6.59 12.21 -1.97
N ILE A 272 -7.76 12.82 -1.74
CA ILE A 272 -7.90 14.28 -1.79
C ILE A 272 -7.12 14.97 -0.67
N TYR A 273 -7.07 14.35 0.52
CA TYR A 273 -6.30 14.89 1.64
C TYR A 273 -4.82 14.97 1.28
N LYS A 274 -4.25 13.89 0.72
CA LYS A 274 -2.86 13.86 0.25
C LYS A 274 -2.61 14.85 -0.89
N ALA A 275 -3.54 14.97 -1.84
CA ALA A 275 -3.44 15.94 -2.92
C ALA A 275 -3.45 17.39 -2.39
N GLY A 276 -4.32 17.69 -1.42
CA GLY A 276 -4.37 18.99 -0.75
C GLY A 276 -3.10 19.30 0.04
N MET A 277 -2.49 18.32 0.72
CA MET A 277 -1.21 18.51 1.40
C MET A 277 -0.07 18.85 0.43
N LEU A 278 -0.10 18.28 -0.78
CA LEU A 278 1.01 18.33 -1.75
C LEU A 278 0.79 19.31 -2.90
N HIS A 279 -0.33 20.05 -2.93
CA HIS A 279 -0.70 20.86 -4.10
C HIS A 279 0.38 21.90 -4.47
N ASP A 280 1.01 22.47 -3.45
CA ASP A 280 1.95 23.58 -3.55
C ASP A 280 3.43 23.18 -3.42
N ILE A 281 3.77 21.88 -3.38
CA ILE A 281 5.15 21.41 -3.17
C ILE A 281 6.16 21.94 -4.22
N GLY A 282 5.68 22.24 -5.42
CA GLY A 282 6.45 22.84 -6.51
C GLY A 282 6.91 24.28 -6.25
N LYS A 283 6.39 24.96 -5.21
CA LYS A 283 6.89 26.29 -4.79
C LYS A 283 8.38 26.25 -4.41
N ILE A 284 8.93 25.07 -4.15
CA ILE A 284 10.37 24.88 -3.96
C ILE A 284 11.23 25.43 -5.11
N GLU A 285 10.74 25.39 -6.35
CA GLU A 285 11.45 25.93 -7.53
C GLU A 285 11.39 27.46 -7.65
N ILE A 286 10.52 28.13 -6.88
CA ILE A 286 10.32 29.57 -7.00
C ILE A 286 11.39 30.31 -6.18
N PRO A 287 12.09 31.31 -6.75
CA PRO A 287 13.07 32.10 -6.01
C PRO A 287 12.46 32.88 -4.83
N ASP A 288 13.19 32.97 -3.71
CA ASP A 288 12.73 33.72 -2.51
C ASP A 288 12.35 35.16 -2.83
N ALA A 289 13.15 35.84 -3.66
CA ALA A 289 12.92 37.23 -4.06
C ALA A 289 11.57 37.47 -4.75
N ILE A 290 10.99 36.42 -5.34
CA ILE A 290 9.67 36.46 -5.98
C ILE A 290 8.60 35.95 -5.02
N LEU A 291 8.85 34.81 -4.36
CA LEU A 291 7.88 34.16 -3.47
C LEU A 291 7.52 35.04 -2.26
N LEU A 292 8.50 35.74 -1.69
CA LEU A 292 8.35 36.56 -0.49
C LEU A 292 8.16 38.05 -0.78
N LYS A 293 7.98 38.43 -2.06
CA LYS A 293 7.90 39.83 -2.46
C LYS A 293 6.69 40.50 -1.80
N PRO A 294 6.86 41.59 -1.01
CA PRO A 294 5.77 42.27 -0.31
C PRO A 294 5.03 43.29 -1.18
N ASP A 295 5.07 43.15 -2.51
CA ASP A 295 4.40 44.03 -3.48
C ASP A 295 3.83 43.21 -4.63
N LYS A 296 3.05 43.86 -5.51
CA LYS A 296 2.48 43.24 -6.70
C LYS A 296 3.59 42.65 -7.58
N LEU A 297 3.32 41.45 -8.06
CA LEU A 297 4.18 40.75 -9.01
C LEU A 297 3.98 41.36 -10.40
N THR A 298 5.08 41.51 -11.13
CA THR A 298 5.06 41.78 -12.56
C THR A 298 4.52 40.56 -13.31
N SER A 299 4.11 40.72 -14.57
CA SER A 299 3.64 39.61 -15.41
C SER A 299 4.68 38.49 -15.55
N MET A 300 5.97 38.85 -15.62
CA MET A 300 7.07 37.89 -15.71
C MET A 300 7.28 37.14 -14.39
N GLU A 301 7.27 37.84 -13.25
CA GLU A 301 7.34 37.22 -11.92
C GLU A 301 6.14 36.31 -11.66
N TYR A 302 4.94 36.73 -12.07
CA TYR A 302 3.72 35.93 -11.95
C TYR A 302 3.80 34.64 -12.80
N SER A 303 4.34 34.74 -14.03
CA SER A 303 4.58 33.57 -14.89
C SER A 303 5.54 32.56 -14.24
N LEU A 304 6.54 33.04 -13.48
CA LEU A 304 7.40 32.18 -12.70
C LEU A 304 6.64 31.49 -11.56
N ILE A 305 5.78 32.21 -10.83
CA ILE A 305 4.96 31.59 -9.78
C ILE A 305 4.05 30.51 -10.36
N GLN A 306 3.41 30.73 -11.51
CA GLN A 306 2.53 29.73 -12.14
C GLN A 306 3.22 28.38 -12.41
N ARG A 307 4.56 28.39 -12.56
CA ARG A 307 5.35 27.17 -12.75
C ARG A 307 5.25 26.19 -11.59
N HIS A 308 4.90 26.62 -10.37
CA HIS A 308 4.82 25.71 -9.23
C HIS A 308 3.84 24.55 -9.49
N SER A 309 2.75 24.75 -10.23
CA SER A 309 1.80 23.66 -10.50
C SER A 309 2.42 22.58 -11.40
N THR A 310 3.18 23.00 -12.43
CA THR A 310 3.96 22.07 -13.28
C THR A 310 5.10 21.41 -12.52
N ALA A 311 5.81 22.15 -11.64
CA ALA A 311 6.86 21.60 -10.80
C ALA A 311 6.32 20.58 -9.79
N SER A 312 5.17 20.85 -9.17
CA SER A 312 4.47 19.89 -8.30
C SER A 312 4.14 18.60 -9.06
N TYR A 313 3.64 18.70 -10.30
CA TYR A 313 3.40 17.53 -11.14
C TYR A 313 4.68 16.74 -11.42
N GLU A 314 5.78 17.41 -11.80
CA GLU A 314 7.05 16.76 -12.09
C GLU A 314 7.60 16.00 -10.87
N LEU A 315 7.54 16.62 -9.69
CA LEU A 315 7.94 16.02 -8.41
C LEU A 315 7.08 14.80 -8.05
N LEU A 316 5.77 14.88 -8.27
CA LEU A 316 4.81 13.84 -7.89
C LEU A 316 4.58 12.77 -8.96
N SER A 317 5.10 12.96 -10.17
CA SER A 317 4.86 12.08 -11.34
C SER A 317 5.31 10.62 -11.15
N ARG A 318 6.07 10.32 -10.10
CA ARG A 318 6.62 9.00 -9.79
C ARG A 318 5.84 8.32 -8.67
N GLU A 319 5.86 6.99 -8.68
CA GLU A 319 5.31 6.18 -7.58
C GLU A 319 6.00 6.54 -6.25
N PRO A 320 5.27 6.61 -5.12
CA PRO A 320 3.85 6.23 -4.97
C PRO A 320 2.82 7.35 -5.26
N PHE A 321 3.25 8.55 -5.68
CA PHE A 321 2.40 9.74 -5.75
C PHE A 321 1.84 10.06 -7.15
N SER A 322 2.18 9.24 -8.16
CA SER A 322 1.80 9.43 -9.56
C SER A 322 0.31 9.74 -9.77
N ARG A 323 -0.56 9.14 -8.95
CA ARG A 323 -2.01 9.38 -9.00
C ARG A 323 -2.41 10.79 -8.57
N LEU A 324 -1.67 11.43 -7.67
CA LEU A 324 -1.93 12.78 -7.17
C LEU A 324 -1.50 13.86 -8.17
N ALA A 325 -0.46 13.57 -8.96
CA ALA A 325 0.21 14.55 -9.82
C ALA A 325 -0.77 15.30 -10.74
N HIS A 326 -1.69 14.59 -11.41
CA HIS A 326 -2.67 15.22 -12.29
C HIS A 326 -3.64 16.15 -11.56
N VAL A 327 -4.06 15.79 -10.35
CA VAL A 327 -4.98 16.62 -9.56
C VAL A 327 -4.26 17.89 -9.09
N VAL A 328 -3.02 17.73 -8.65
CA VAL A 328 -2.19 18.85 -8.21
C VAL A 328 -1.81 19.75 -9.39
N LEU A 329 -1.59 19.24 -10.60
CA LEU A 329 -1.25 20.07 -11.76
C LEU A 329 -2.32 21.14 -12.08
N HIS A 330 -3.59 20.79 -11.85
CA HIS A 330 -4.75 21.58 -12.30
C HIS A 330 -5.46 22.33 -11.18
N HIS A 331 -4.91 22.40 -9.98
CA HIS A 331 -5.59 23.06 -8.84
C HIS A 331 -5.76 24.59 -9.00
N HIS A 332 -5.08 25.20 -9.97
CA HIS A 332 -5.28 26.61 -10.38
C HIS A 332 -6.01 26.78 -11.73
N GLU A 333 -6.55 25.70 -12.29
CA GLU A 333 -7.50 25.83 -13.38
C GLU A 333 -8.79 26.47 -12.88
N ARG A 334 -9.40 27.32 -13.71
CA ARG A 334 -10.64 28.02 -13.37
C ARG A 334 -11.79 27.43 -14.15
N TYR A 335 -12.97 27.35 -13.56
CA TYR A 335 -14.17 26.79 -14.22
C TYR A 335 -14.46 27.45 -15.58
N ASP A 336 -14.17 28.75 -15.73
CA ASP A 336 -14.30 29.56 -16.95
C ASP A 336 -13.14 29.39 -17.99
N GLY A 337 -12.11 28.61 -17.67
CA GLY A 337 -10.94 28.36 -18.52
C GLY A 337 -9.94 29.50 -18.58
N LYS A 338 -9.99 30.45 -17.65
CA LYS A 338 -8.97 31.51 -17.52
C LYS A 338 -7.86 31.14 -16.53
N GLY A 339 -7.85 29.89 -16.07
CA GLY A 339 -6.83 29.37 -15.17
C GLY A 339 -5.58 28.90 -15.92
N TYR A 340 -4.70 28.23 -15.18
CA TYR A 340 -3.43 27.71 -15.69
C TYR A 340 -3.17 26.31 -15.10
N PRO A 341 -2.29 25.49 -15.69
CA PRO A 341 -1.39 25.78 -16.82
C PRO A 341 -1.98 25.63 -18.22
N HIS A 342 -3.13 24.97 -18.40
CA HIS A 342 -3.67 24.62 -19.71
C HIS A 342 -4.95 25.36 -20.09
N GLY A 343 -5.60 26.08 -19.16
CA GLY A 343 -6.83 26.82 -19.43
C GLY A 343 -8.04 25.92 -19.64
N LEU A 344 -8.09 24.81 -18.89
CA LEU A 344 -9.15 23.81 -18.97
C LEU A 344 -10.48 24.41 -18.48
N ARG A 345 -11.60 24.01 -19.09
CA ARG A 345 -12.94 24.52 -18.75
C ARG A 345 -13.82 23.45 -18.13
N ALA A 346 -14.55 23.83 -17.08
CA ALA A 346 -15.56 23.01 -16.41
C ALA A 346 -15.12 21.53 -16.22
N ASP A 347 -15.78 20.59 -16.90
CA ASP A 347 -15.57 19.14 -16.75
C ASP A 347 -14.24 18.64 -17.32
N GLN A 348 -13.49 19.48 -18.05
CA GLN A 348 -12.12 19.15 -18.48
C GLN A 348 -11.14 19.18 -17.30
N ILE A 349 -11.45 19.95 -16.26
CA ILE A 349 -10.63 20.06 -15.06
C ILE A 349 -10.91 18.81 -14.19
N PRO A 350 -9.89 18.07 -13.71
CA PRO A 350 -10.14 16.96 -12.81
C PRO A 350 -10.99 17.41 -11.62
N PHE A 351 -12.05 16.66 -11.31
CA PHE A 351 -13.03 17.07 -10.30
C PHE A 351 -12.38 17.37 -8.94
N PHE A 352 -11.43 16.54 -8.52
CA PHE A 352 -10.66 16.75 -7.29
C PHE A 352 -9.79 18.01 -7.30
N SER A 353 -9.30 18.45 -8.47
CA SER A 353 -8.60 19.74 -8.58
C SER A 353 -9.53 20.90 -8.26
N GLN A 354 -10.77 20.84 -8.78
CA GLN A 354 -11.79 21.87 -8.55
C GLN A 354 -12.17 21.97 -7.06
N ILE A 355 -12.10 20.87 -6.30
CA ILE A 355 -12.29 20.86 -4.84
C ILE A 355 -11.15 21.59 -4.15
N ILE A 356 -9.89 21.26 -4.50
CA ILE A 356 -8.71 21.92 -3.94
C ILE A 356 -8.76 23.42 -4.23
N THR A 357 -9.14 23.84 -5.44
CA THR A 357 -9.28 25.26 -5.80
C THR A 357 -10.22 26.02 -4.87
N VAL A 358 -11.36 25.43 -4.48
CA VAL A 358 -12.32 26.04 -3.56
C VAL A 358 -11.76 26.07 -2.13
N ALA A 359 -11.14 24.98 -1.68
CA ALA A 359 -10.54 24.87 -0.35
C ALA A 359 -9.37 25.85 -0.16
N ASP A 360 -8.46 25.94 -1.14
CA ASP A 360 -7.34 26.89 -1.18
C ASP A 360 -7.84 28.33 -1.17
N ALA A 361 -8.80 28.68 -2.04
CA ALA A 361 -9.37 30.01 -2.06
C ALA A 361 -10.02 30.39 -0.72
N PHE A 362 -10.73 29.46 -0.08
CA PHE A 362 -11.31 29.69 1.24
C PHE A 362 -10.24 29.95 2.29
N ASP A 363 -9.22 29.09 2.40
CA ASP A 363 -8.12 29.29 3.37
C ASP A 363 -7.40 30.61 3.11
N ALA A 364 -7.09 30.90 1.85
CA ALA A 364 -6.46 32.13 1.40
C ALA A 364 -7.23 33.39 1.83
N MET A 365 -8.57 33.35 1.80
CA MET A 365 -9.44 34.44 2.21
C MET A 365 -9.53 34.59 3.73
N THR A 366 -9.59 33.47 4.47
CA THR A 366 -9.86 33.49 5.92
C THR A 366 -8.61 33.51 6.79
N THR A 367 -7.42 33.51 6.20
CA THR A 367 -6.13 33.64 6.90
C THR A 367 -5.50 35.01 6.59
N ASN A 368 -4.78 35.58 7.56
CA ASN A 368 -4.05 36.82 7.30
C ASN A 368 -2.95 36.56 6.28
N ARG A 369 -2.63 37.54 5.44
CA ARG A 369 -1.53 37.54 4.47
C ARG A 369 -0.66 38.78 4.66
N ALA A 370 0.60 38.74 4.24
CA ALA A 370 1.57 39.83 4.40
C ALA A 370 1.14 41.20 3.86
N TYR A 371 0.16 41.25 2.97
CA TYR A 371 -0.38 42.46 2.35
C TYR A 371 -1.88 42.64 2.61
N ARG A 372 -2.54 41.72 3.34
CA ARG A 372 -4.00 41.72 3.49
C ARG A 372 -4.43 40.99 4.76
N LYS A 373 -5.28 41.64 5.56
CA LYS A 373 -5.98 41.00 6.68
C LYS A 373 -6.90 39.86 6.20
N SER A 374 -7.14 38.87 7.06
CA SER A 374 -8.16 37.85 6.82
C SER A 374 -9.53 38.49 6.66
N LEU A 375 -10.32 37.95 5.74
CA LEU A 375 -11.72 38.29 5.56
C LEU A 375 -12.56 37.53 6.60
N SER A 376 -13.68 38.13 7.00
CA SER A 376 -14.70 37.42 7.76
C SER A 376 -15.30 36.29 6.93
N ARG A 377 -15.84 35.26 7.60
CA ARG A 377 -16.55 34.16 6.92
C ARG A 377 -17.62 34.67 5.96
N LYS A 378 -18.36 35.71 6.37
CA LYS A 378 -19.44 36.31 5.56
C LYS A 378 -18.91 36.91 4.25
N GLU A 379 -17.78 37.60 4.31
CA GLU A 379 -17.12 38.18 3.13
C GLU A 379 -16.55 37.09 2.22
N ALA A 380 -15.87 36.09 2.79
CA ALA A 380 -15.36 34.94 2.02
C ALA A 380 -16.51 34.20 1.29
N PHE A 381 -17.65 34.01 1.95
CA PHE A 381 -18.83 33.38 1.34
C PHE A 381 -19.44 34.23 0.23
N ALA A 382 -19.45 35.55 0.38
CA ALA A 382 -19.91 36.45 -0.67
C ALA A 382 -19.04 36.32 -1.93
N ILE A 383 -17.71 36.21 -1.76
CA ILE A 383 -16.77 36.00 -2.87
C ILE A 383 -16.95 34.63 -3.52
N LEU A 384 -17.05 33.54 -2.75
CA LEU A 384 -17.31 32.21 -3.30
C LEU A 384 -18.59 32.17 -4.14
N LYS A 385 -19.67 32.84 -3.68
CA LYS A 385 -20.92 32.98 -4.42
C LYS A 385 -20.77 33.82 -5.70
N ALA A 386 -20.04 34.94 -5.63
CA ALA A 386 -19.83 35.83 -6.78
C ALA A 386 -18.95 35.22 -7.89
N GLU A 387 -18.04 34.33 -7.50
CA GLU A 387 -17.13 33.60 -8.40
C GLU A 387 -17.65 32.20 -8.79
N LYS A 388 -18.85 31.84 -8.35
CA LYS A 388 -19.56 30.63 -8.79
C LYS A 388 -19.72 30.65 -10.32
N THR A 389 -19.43 29.53 -11.00
CA THR A 389 -19.38 29.39 -12.47
C THR A 389 -18.30 30.18 -13.21
N LYS A 390 -17.52 31.01 -12.50
CA LYS A 390 -16.35 31.70 -13.05
C LYS A 390 -15.08 30.99 -12.61
N GLN A 391 -14.63 31.23 -11.39
CA GLN A 391 -13.48 30.55 -10.82
C GLN A 391 -13.84 29.14 -10.38
N PHE A 392 -15.01 28.98 -9.77
CA PHE A 392 -15.34 27.77 -9.02
C PHE A 392 -16.50 26.98 -9.63
N ASN A 393 -16.44 25.65 -9.46
CA ASN A 393 -17.53 24.76 -9.81
C ASN A 393 -18.77 25.08 -8.95
N PRO A 394 -19.95 25.27 -9.56
CA PRO A 394 -21.17 25.60 -8.84
C PRO A 394 -21.56 24.56 -7.78
N LEU A 395 -21.42 23.26 -8.07
CA LEU A 395 -21.79 22.19 -7.16
C LEU A 395 -20.90 22.16 -5.91
N ILE A 396 -19.60 22.38 -6.10
CA ILE A 396 -18.63 22.40 -5.00
C ILE A 396 -18.87 23.62 -4.10
N VAL A 397 -19.16 24.79 -4.68
CA VAL A 397 -19.47 26.00 -3.92
C VAL A 397 -20.71 25.80 -3.03
N ASP A 398 -21.76 25.17 -3.55
CA ASP A 398 -22.98 24.94 -2.76
C ASP A 398 -22.70 24.07 -1.53
N VAL A 399 -21.97 22.96 -1.70
CA VAL A 399 -21.55 22.11 -0.57
C VAL A 399 -20.59 22.86 0.36
N ALA A 400 -19.67 23.65 -0.19
CA ALA A 400 -18.68 24.38 0.60
C ALA A 400 -19.31 25.43 1.52
N LEU A 401 -20.38 26.11 1.09
CA LEU A 401 -21.07 27.09 1.93
C LEU A 401 -21.69 26.46 3.17
N ASP A 402 -22.23 25.25 3.04
CA ASP A 402 -22.81 24.50 4.15
C ASP A 402 -21.72 24.00 5.10
N ILE A 403 -20.70 23.33 4.55
CA ILE A 403 -19.62 22.71 5.35
C ILE A 403 -18.75 23.75 6.04
N PHE A 404 -18.39 24.84 5.36
CA PHE A 404 -17.54 25.87 5.93
C PHE A 404 -18.26 26.77 6.95
N ALA A 405 -19.59 26.66 7.07
CA ALA A 405 -20.34 27.41 8.08
C ALA A 405 -19.95 27.00 9.51
N GLU A 406 -19.63 25.71 9.69
CA GLU A 406 -19.29 25.09 10.98
C GLU A 406 -17.78 25.03 11.24
N VAL A 407 -16.95 25.27 10.22
CA VAL A 407 -15.48 25.24 10.35
C VAL A 407 -15.00 26.32 11.31
N LYS A 408 -14.24 25.93 12.34
CA LYS A 408 -13.52 26.88 13.19
C LYS A 408 -12.40 27.53 12.38
N LEU A 409 -12.51 28.84 12.17
CA LEU A 409 -11.46 29.63 11.53
C LEU A 409 -10.28 29.80 12.49
N PRO A 410 -9.04 29.83 11.97
CA PRO A 410 -7.88 29.99 12.82
C PRO A 410 -7.85 31.41 13.41
N GLU A 411 -7.85 31.50 14.74
CA GLU A 411 -7.77 32.75 15.48
C GLU A 411 -6.30 33.21 15.54
N ASN A 412 -6.02 34.50 15.30
CA ASN A 412 -4.68 35.08 15.41
C ASN A 412 -3.60 34.38 14.55
N THR A 413 -3.89 34.06 13.29
CA THR A 413 -2.82 33.72 12.33
C THR A 413 -2.00 34.98 12.03
N THR A 414 -1.17 35.45 12.97
CA THR A 414 -0.21 36.51 12.66
C THR A 414 0.93 35.92 11.85
N GLN A 415 1.19 36.54 10.72
CA GLN A 415 2.28 36.24 9.80
C GLN A 415 3.50 37.14 10.05
N MET A 416 3.50 37.88 11.16
CA MET A 416 4.69 38.61 11.59
C MET A 416 5.80 37.60 11.94
N PRO A 417 7.07 37.91 11.63
CA PRO A 417 8.18 37.04 11.93
C PRO A 417 8.21 36.67 13.42
N LYS A 418 8.30 35.38 13.71
CA LYS A 418 8.38 34.82 15.06
C LYS A 418 9.82 34.39 15.32
N GLY A 419 10.70 35.37 15.50
CA GLY A 419 12.09 35.16 15.89
C GLY A 419 13.11 35.82 14.96
N LEU A 420 14.36 35.89 15.45
CA LEU A 420 15.43 36.70 14.86
C LEU A 420 15.71 36.41 13.38
N LEU A 421 15.72 35.14 12.95
CA LEU A 421 15.99 34.78 11.56
C LEU A 421 14.87 35.25 10.63
N GLU A 422 13.62 35.08 11.04
CA GLU A 422 12.48 35.57 10.27
C GLU A 422 12.46 37.11 10.27
N GLU A 423 12.82 37.76 11.38
CA GLU A 423 12.99 39.21 11.45
C GLU A 423 14.11 39.69 10.52
N MET A 424 15.19 38.94 10.35
CA MET A 424 16.26 39.23 9.39
C MET A 424 15.84 39.00 7.94
N ARG A 425 15.05 37.96 7.65
CA ARG A 425 14.47 37.76 6.31
C ARG A 425 13.46 38.85 5.97
N PHE A 426 12.67 39.25 6.96
CA PHE A 426 11.78 40.38 6.90
C PHE A 426 12.58 41.67 6.66
N SER A 427 13.69 41.87 7.37
CA SER A 427 14.55 43.05 7.21
C SER A 427 15.19 43.15 5.82
N TYR A 428 15.47 42.03 5.13
CA TYR A 428 15.95 42.07 3.75
C TYR A 428 14.99 42.78 2.78
N TYR A 429 13.68 42.59 2.95
CA TYR A 429 12.67 43.22 2.09
C TYR A 429 12.23 44.60 2.59
N PHE A 430 12.39 44.86 3.88
CA PHE A 430 11.80 46.01 4.55
C PHE A 430 12.81 47.00 5.08
N ARG A 431 14.12 46.72 5.04
CA ARG A 431 15.19 47.68 5.36
C ARG A 431 15.92 48.14 4.11
N ASP A 432 16.34 49.39 4.15
CA ASP A 432 17.24 50.02 3.19
C ASP A 432 18.67 49.51 3.41
N GLN A 433 19.34 49.10 2.33
CA GLN A 433 20.67 48.48 2.42
C GLN A 433 21.77 49.46 2.85
N LEU A 434 21.57 50.75 2.63
CA LEU A 434 22.55 51.78 2.97
C LEU A 434 22.41 52.21 4.44
N THR A 435 21.21 52.62 4.84
CA THR A 435 20.95 53.24 6.15
C THR A 435 20.47 52.25 7.21
N SER A 436 20.10 51.02 6.82
CA SER A 436 19.44 50.04 7.70
C SER A 436 18.10 50.47 8.28
N PHE A 437 17.58 51.63 7.88
CA PHE A 437 16.23 52.08 8.20
C PHE A 437 15.19 51.32 7.42
N TYR A 438 13.92 51.43 7.81
CA TYR A 438 12.87 50.80 7.04
C TYR A 438 12.73 51.46 5.65
N ASN A 439 12.27 50.71 4.66
CA ASN A 439 12.00 51.24 3.32
C ASN A 439 10.49 51.44 3.12
N VAL A 440 10.10 51.99 1.98
CA VAL A 440 8.70 52.29 1.65
C VAL A 440 7.80 51.05 1.68
N ASN A 441 8.34 49.86 1.38
CA ASN A 441 7.55 48.63 1.43
C ASN A 441 7.11 48.29 2.86
N TYR A 442 7.92 48.65 3.86
CA TYR A 442 7.55 48.45 5.26
C TYR A 442 6.41 49.37 5.68
N LEU A 443 6.40 50.60 5.17
CA LEU A 443 5.33 51.53 5.40
C LEU A 443 4.00 51.02 4.82
N LYS A 444 4.02 50.50 3.58
CA LYS A 444 2.87 49.80 2.98
C LYS A 444 2.40 48.63 3.85
N PHE A 445 3.35 47.85 4.38
CA PHE A 445 3.06 46.73 5.27
C PHE A 445 2.36 47.19 6.56
N ILE A 446 2.88 48.21 7.26
CA ILE A 446 2.27 48.74 8.49
C ILE A 446 0.85 49.25 8.21
N PHE A 447 0.64 50.04 7.16
CA PHE A 447 -0.69 50.57 6.86
C PHE A 447 -1.70 49.47 6.54
N ALA A 448 -1.30 48.41 5.84
CA ALA A 448 -2.15 47.25 5.62
C ALA A 448 -2.52 46.49 6.92
N HIS A 449 -1.72 46.65 7.99
CA HIS A 449 -1.85 45.93 9.26
C HIS A 449 -2.11 46.82 10.47
N ALA A 450 -2.42 48.12 10.28
CA ALA A 450 -2.49 49.11 11.35
C ALA A 450 -3.41 48.67 12.51
N GLY A 451 -4.57 48.07 12.19
CA GLY A 451 -5.51 47.55 13.19
C GLY A 451 -5.08 46.26 13.91
N ALA A 452 -4.10 45.51 13.39
CA ALA A 452 -3.59 44.26 13.98
C ALA A 452 -2.31 44.48 14.79
N CYS A 453 -1.47 45.43 14.36
CA CYS A 453 -0.21 45.74 15.05
C CYS A 453 -0.40 46.63 16.29
N GLN A 454 -1.61 47.15 16.55
CA GLN A 454 -1.90 48.13 17.61
C GLN A 454 -0.99 49.38 17.57
N LEU A 455 -0.31 49.61 16.44
CA LEU A 455 0.57 50.75 16.21
C LEU A 455 -0.31 51.97 15.94
N LYS A 456 -0.34 52.90 16.89
CA LYS A 456 -1.01 54.19 16.74
C LYS A 456 0.01 55.24 16.32
N ILE A 457 0.12 55.47 15.01
CA ILE A 457 0.96 56.56 14.49
C ILE A 457 0.24 57.88 14.78
N ARG A 458 0.87 58.78 15.53
CA ARG A 458 0.29 60.06 15.96
C ARG A 458 0.73 61.22 15.08
N SER A 459 1.99 61.22 14.67
CA SER A 459 2.54 62.24 13.78
C SER A 459 3.61 61.65 12.88
N VAL A 460 3.86 62.34 11.78
CA VAL A 460 4.89 62.00 10.80
C VAL A 460 5.70 63.25 10.50
N ASP A 461 7.01 63.13 10.66
CA ASP A 461 7.98 64.14 10.25
C ASP A 461 8.67 63.70 8.95
N HIS A 462 8.57 64.54 7.92
CA HIS A 462 9.24 64.35 6.64
C HIS A 462 10.45 65.26 6.53
N LEU A 463 11.59 64.65 6.22
CA LEU A 463 12.89 65.26 6.10
C LEU A 463 13.38 65.04 4.67
N ASN A 464 13.65 66.12 3.95
CA ASN A 464 14.10 66.07 2.57
C ASN A 464 15.40 66.87 2.39
N CYS A 465 16.44 66.23 1.86
CA CYS A 465 17.71 66.89 1.58
C CYS A 465 17.66 67.65 0.25
N THR A 466 17.59 68.97 0.27
CA THR A 466 17.64 69.72 -1.00
C THR A 466 19.03 69.67 -1.63
N ASN A 467 19.07 69.65 -2.97
CA ASN A 467 20.31 69.67 -3.76
C ASN A 467 21.24 68.45 -3.57
N PHE A 468 20.76 67.33 -3.02
CA PHE A 468 21.57 66.12 -2.85
C PHE A 468 22.16 65.59 -4.16
N ALA A 469 21.42 65.67 -5.27
CA ALA A 469 21.92 65.31 -6.60
C ALA A 469 23.14 66.16 -7.03
N LEU A 470 23.16 67.46 -6.69
CA LEU A 470 24.28 68.34 -6.97
C LEU A 470 25.48 68.01 -6.07
N TYR A 471 25.23 67.67 -4.81
CA TYR A 471 26.27 67.20 -3.89
C TYR A 471 26.95 65.92 -4.41
N ASN A 472 26.16 64.93 -4.84
CA ASN A 472 26.71 63.70 -5.46
C ASN A 472 27.53 63.99 -6.71
N LYS A 473 27.12 64.98 -7.52
CA LYS A 473 27.88 65.40 -8.70
C LYS A 473 29.22 66.05 -8.33
N LYS A 474 29.27 66.81 -7.23
CA LYS A 474 30.48 67.53 -6.77
C LYS A 474 31.43 66.62 -5.98
N HIS A 475 30.91 65.74 -5.14
CA HIS A 475 31.68 64.97 -4.15
C HIS A 475 31.74 63.47 -4.43
N GLY A 476 30.95 62.97 -5.37
CA GLY A 476 30.85 61.55 -5.72
C GLY A 476 29.86 60.78 -4.86
N TRP A 477 29.31 59.71 -5.43
CA TRP A 477 28.28 58.85 -4.82
C TRP A 477 28.69 58.29 -3.46
N LYS A 478 29.97 57.89 -3.29
CA LYS A 478 30.47 57.35 -2.02
C LYS A 478 30.32 58.34 -0.85
N LYS A 479 30.60 59.62 -1.08
CA LYS A 479 30.43 60.66 -0.04
C LYS A 479 28.95 60.96 0.21
N GLY A 480 28.11 60.87 -0.81
CA GLY A 480 26.66 60.93 -0.66
C GLY A 480 26.14 59.81 0.22
N ASP A 481 26.61 58.58 0.00
CA ASP A 481 26.24 57.41 0.79
C ASP A 481 26.67 57.56 2.26
N GLU A 482 27.90 58.02 2.51
CA GLU A 482 28.40 58.35 3.84
C GLU A 482 27.52 59.42 4.53
N PHE A 483 27.09 60.43 3.79
CA PHE A 483 26.22 61.49 4.30
C PHE A 483 24.80 60.98 4.65
N LEU A 484 24.21 60.14 3.82
CA LEU A 484 22.90 59.54 4.10
C LEU A 484 22.95 58.64 5.34
N CYS A 485 24.05 57.90 5.53
CA CYS A 485 24.30 57.13 6.75
C CYS A 485 24.44 58.04 7.98
N LEU A 486 25.08 59.20 7.84
CA LEU A 486 25.20 60.18 8.91
C LEU A 486 23.85 60.77 9.31
N ILE A 487 23.00 61.14 8.34
CA ILE A 487 21.63 61.58 8.60
C ILE A 487 20.88 60.50 9.37
N ALA A 488 20.97 59.25 8.91
CA ALA A 488 20.31 58.14 9.57
C ALA A 488 20.78 57.98 11.02
N GLN A 489 22.09 57.98 11.27
CA GLN A 489 22.63 57.91 12.63
C GLN A 489 22.16 59.07 13.52
N THR A 490 22.14 60.29 12.99
CA THR A 490 21.66 61.47 13.70
C THR A 490 20.17 61.34 14.07
N ILE A 491 19.31 60.96 13.13
CA ILE A 491 17.87 60.79 13.41
C ILE A 491 17.66 59.71 14.47
N ASN A 492 18.31 58.56 14.34
CA ASN A 492 18.19 57.45 15.29
C ASN A 492 18.73 57.80 16.67
N PHE A 493 19.77 58.64 16.76
CA PHE A 493 20.31 59.11 18.04
C PHE A 493 19.34 60.04 18.78
N ILE A 494 18.60 60.88 18.04
CA ILE A 494 17.65 61.82 18.63
C ILE A 494 16.30 61.13 18.91
N TYR A 495 15.88 60.21 18.04
CA TYR A 495 14.59 59.50 18.09
C TYR A 495 14.78 57.98 18.02
N PRO A 496 15.34 57.34 19.06
CA PRO A 496 15.62 55.91 19.06
C PRO A 496 14.35 55.03 19.07
N ASP A 497 13.24 55.56 19.57
CA ASP A 497 11.98 54.84 19.72
C ASP A 497 11.01 55.04 18.53
N ALA A 498 11.33 55.95 17.61
CA ALA A 498 10.51 56.23 16.44
C ALA A 498 10.74 55.20 15.32
N ILE A 499 9.70 54.97 14.50
CA ILE A 499 9.85 54.14 13.30
C ILE A 499 10.38 55.05 12.18
N ILE A 500 11.63 54.82 11.76
CA ILE A 500 12.27 55.64 10.73
C ILE A 500 12.26 54.89 9.39
N VAL A 501 11.74 55.56 8.37
CA VAL A 501 11.64 55.05 7.00
C VAL A 501 12.45 55.95 6.08
N ARG A 502 13.37 55.40 5.29
CA ARG A 502 13.96 56.12 4.16
C ARG A 502 13.04 55.94 2.95
N ALA A 503 12.30 56.98 2.62
CA ALA A 503 11.53 57.05 1.38
C ALA A 503 12.49 57.51 0.26
N TYR A 504 12.41 56.91 -0.92
CA TYR A 504 13.09 57.34 -2.16
C TYR A 504 14.31 58.30 -2.05
N SER A 505 15.51 57.79 -2.33
CA SER A 505 16.76 58.58 -2.41
C SER A 505 17.12 59.29 -1.08
N ASP A 506 16.70 60.53 -0.89
CA ASP A 506 17.16 61.49 0.10
C ASP A 506 16.04 61.95 1.04
N ASN A 507 14.92 61.22 1.04
CA ASN A 507 13.77 61.47 1.91
C ASN A 507 13.77 60.53 3.12
N PHE A 508 13.50 61.07 4.29
CA PHE A 508 13.33 60.32 5.52
C PHE A 508 11.98 60.68 6.13
N LEU A 509 11.27 59.66 6.60
CA LEU A 509 10.01 59.78 7.32
C LEU A 509 10.24 59.24 8.73
N VAL A 510 9.88 60.02 9.73
CA VAL A 510 9.95 59.62 11.13
C VAL A 510 8.52 59.52 11.64
N LEU A 511 8.09 58.29 11.93
CA LEU A 511 6.74 57.98 12.39
C LEU A 511 6.76 57.86 13.91
N HIS A 512 6.03 58.74 14.58
CA HIS A 512 5.92 58.80 16.03
C HIS A 512 4.75 57.94 16.51
N VAL A 513 5.05 56.98 17.40
CA VAL A 513 4.09 55.93 17.81
C VAL A 513 3.65 56.09 19.27
N ASN A 514 4.46 56.70 20.13
CA ASN A 514 4.16 56.87 21.55
C ASN A 514 3.63 58.27 21.90
N GLU A 515 2.69 58.36 22.85
CA GLU A 515 2.06 59.62 23.28
C GLU A 515 3.03 60.62 23.92
N ASN A 516 4.19 60.17 24.40
CA ASN A 516 5.20 60.99 25.07
C ASN A 516 6.44 61.25 24.21
N GLU A 517 6.43 60.88 22.93
CA GLU A 517 7.57 61.20 22.05
C GLU A 517 7.63 62.71 21.79
N PRO A 518 8.78 63.37 22.04
CA PRO A 518 8.91 64.79 21.80
C PRO A 518 8.81 65.09 20.30
N LYS A 519 8.24 66.24 19.94
CA LYS A 519 8.28 66.76 18.57
C LYS A 519 9.72 66.83 18.06
N MET A 520 9.89 66.72 16.75
CA MET A 520 11.22 66.69 16.16
C MET A 520 12.01 67.99 16.41
N ASP A 521 13.24 67.88 16.93
CA ASP A 521 14.16 69.00 17.16
C ASP A 521 15.01 69.22 15.92
N TYR A 522 14.43 69.91 14.94
CA TYR A 522 15.09 70.21 13.67
C TYR A 522 16.37 71.03 13.86
N ALA A 523 16.42 71.92 14.86
CA ALA A 523 17.59 72.76 15.10
C ALA A 523 18.82 71.94 15.50
N LYS A 524 18.61 70.86 16.27
CA LYS A 524 19.67 69.92 16.63
C LYS A 524 20.15 69.10 15.43
N ILE A 525 19.26 68.73 14.52
CA ILE A 525 19.60 68.04 13.26
C ILE A 525 20.42 68.97 12.36
N ASP A 526 19.94 70.19 12.15
CA ASP A 526 20.65 71.20 11.37
C ASP A 526 22.03 71.51 11.95
N LEU A 527 22.16 71.62 13.28
CA LEU A 527 23.45 71.83 13.94
C LEU A 527 24.42 70.69 13.65
N LEU A 528 23.96 69.44 13.78
CA LEU A 528 24.78 68.24 13.55
C LEU A 528 25.12 68.02 12.07
N LEU A 529 24.33 68.60 11.16
CA LEU A 529 24.56 68.51 9.71
C LEU A 529 25.17 69.79 9.11
N SER A 530 25.35 70.85 9.90
CA SER A 530 25.77 72.19 9.46
C SER A 530 27.15 72.24 8.80
N GLU A 531 28.01 71.25 9.06
CA GLU A 531 29.32 71.10 8.42
C GLU A 531 29.23 70.66 6.94
N HIS A 532 28.02 70.31 6.49
CA HIS A 532 27.75 69.86 5.13
C HIS A 532 26.96 70.93 4.36
N GLU A 533 27.36 71.24 3.12
CA GLU A 533 26.77 72.28 2.27
C GLU A 533 25.32 71.99 1.77
N LEU A 534 24.55 71.19 2.52
CA LEU A 534 23.21 70.73 2.18
C LEU A 534 22.18 71.37 3.11
N LEU A 535 21.00 71.69 2.56
CA LEU A 535 19.89 72.26 3.31
C LEU A 535 18.79 71.20 3.46
N MET A 536 18.34 70.98 4.68
CA MET A 536 17.22 70.10 4.99
C MET A 536 15.91 70.89 4.97
N ILE A 537 14.88 70.32 4.33
CA ILE A 537 13.49 70.79 4.44
C ILE A 537 12.74 69.83 5.35
N TYR A 538 11.96 70.40 6.26
CA TYR A 538 11.17 69.68 7.25
C TYR A 538 9.69 69.94 7.03
N GLN A 539 8.88 68.89 7.10
CA GLN A 539 7.42 68.99 7.10
C GLN A 539 6.83 68.09 8.20
N HIS A 540 6.06 68.69 9.11
CA HIS A 540 5.38 67.97 10.20
C HIS A 540 3.90 67.75 9.85
N ILE A 541 3.41 66.53 10.09
CA ILE A 541 2.00 66.18 9.93
C ILE A 541 1.51 65.56 11.24
N ASP A 542 0.53 66.19 11.89
CA ASP A 542 -0.24 65.60 12.98
C ASP A 542 -1.38 64.75 12.38
N LEU A 543 -1.56 63.52 12.88
CA LEU A 543 -2.61 62.59 12.47
C LEU A 543 -3.69 62.52 13.56
N SER A 544 -4.96 62.66 13.17
CA SER A 544 -6.08 62.50 14.11
C SER A 544 -6.33 61.02 14.44
N GLU A 545 -6.85 60.73 15.63
CA GLU A 545 -7.08 59.36 16.14
C GLU A 545 -7.91 58.45 15.23
N ASP A 546 -8.78 59.03 14.40
CA ASP A 546 -9.74 58.32 13.55
C ASP A 546 -9.36 58.29 12.06
N GLU A 547 -8.19 58.80 11.69
CA GLU A 547 -7.79 58.86 10.27
C GLU A 547 -7.12 57.56 9.81
N HIS A 548 -7.78 56.83 8.91
CA HIS A 548 -7.18 55.67 8.25
C HIS A 548 -6.08 56.13 7.29
N LEU A 549 -4.83 56.14 7.77
CA LEU A 549 -3.68 56.52 6.95
C LEU A 549 -3.36 55.43 5.91
N THR A 550 -3.32 55.82 4.65
CA THR A 550 -2.78 55.03 3.55
C THR A 550 -1.56 55.73 2.96
N LEU A 551 -0.75 55.01 2.19
CA LEU A 551 0.38 55.62 1.49
C LEU A 551 -0.08 56.74 0.55
N GLU A 552 -1.22 56.56 -0.14
CA GLU A 552 -1.80 57.57 -1.03
C GLU A 552 -2.20 58.85 -0.28
N ILE A 553 -2.80 58.72 0.92
CA ILE A 553 -3.15 59.89 1.75
C ILE A 553 -1.88 60.58 2.27
N LEU A 554 -0.85 59.79 2.62
CA LEU A 554 0.42 60.34 3.07
C LEU A 554 1.15 61.07 1.92
N GLU A 555 1.14 60.52 0.70
CA GLU A 555 1.68 61.15 -0.51
C GLU A 555 0.91 62.42 -0.93
N ASP A 556 -0.40 62.48 -0.68
CA ASP A 556 -1.21 63.69 -0.93
C ASP A 556 -0.91 64.80 0.08
N LYS A 557 -0.71 64.43 1.35
CA LYS A 557 -0.36 65.38 2.43
C LYS A 557 1.10 65.84 2.39
N LEU A 558 2.02 64.96 1.98
CA LEU A 558 3.43 65.26 1.74
C LEU A 558 3.59 65.61 0.25
N LEU A 559 3.44 66.90 -0.10
CA LEU A 559 3.52 67.43 -1.47
C LEU A 559 4.55 66.70 -2.35
N ARG A 560 4.09 65.67 -3.10
CA ARG A 560 4.88 64.77 -3.95
C ARG A 560 6.20 64.30 -3.32
N LEU A 561 6.11 63.19 -2.56
CA LEU A 561 7.22 62.26 -2.29
C LEU A 561 8.04 61.89 -3.54
#